data_AF-A0AAW1XET1-F1
#
_entry.id   AF-A0AAW1XET1-F1
#
_cell.length_a   1.000
_cell.length_b   1.000
_cell.length_c   1.000
_cell.angle_alpha   90.00
_cell.angle_beta   90.00
_cell.angle_gamma   90.00
#
_symmetry.space_group_name_H-M   'P 1'
#
loop_
_entity.id
_entity.type
_entity.pdbx_description
1 polymer ?
#
loop_
_entity_poly.entity_id
_entity_poly.type
_entity_poly.pdbx_seq_one_letter_code
_entity_poly.pdbx_strand_id
1 'polypeptide(L)'
;MRAGICDMVAIASFLNLTLIVPELDKTSFWNDRSQFEDIFDVDHFISSLSDEVRILKALPHKQSGRVEMASLYSMPPVSWSNMTYYYDTVLPRIKKINKYEICLSWWKEKVINSRRKRKSGKCPLTPEETALALRALDIDPSIQIYIAAGDIYGGERRMESLRLAFPQIIKKETLLEASDLEPFRNHSNQMAALDYIVSLESDIFAPTYGGNMARVVEGHRRYLGFRTTIRLDRMLLVNLIDQYKKGRLSWDDFSQAVKTGHANRMGSPRPRLEIPGKPKEEDYFYNNPQECLPPISDKTKESVIHVTINGTIL
;
A
#
# COMPACT_ATOMS: atom_id res chain seq x y z
N MET A 1 -3.10 2.62 7.83
CA MET A 1 -4.44 2.26 8.33
C MET A 1 -4.50 0.79 8.76
N ARG A 2 -4.40 -0.20 7.86
CA ARG A 2 -4.52 -1.64 8.23
C ARG A 2 -3.49 -2.19 9.23
N ALA A 3 -2.19 -1.92 9.03
CA ALA A 3 -1.16 -2.36 9.98
C ALA A 3 -1.38 -1.79 11.40
N GLY A 4 -1.86 -0.54 11.50
CA GLY A 4 -2.17 0.07 12.78
C GLY A 4 -3.34 -0.60 13.51
N ILE A 5 -4.38 -1.05 12.79
CA ILE A 5 -5.51 -1.76 13.39
C ILE A 5 -5.07 -3.13 13.93
N CYS A 6 -4.32 -3.90 13.13
CA CYS A 6 -3.78 -5.19 13.57
C CYS A 6 -2.84 -5.03 14.78
N ASP A 7 -1.96 -4.01 14.76
CA ASP A 7 -1.07 -3.71 15.89
C ASP A 7 -1.88 -3.37 17.15
N MET A 8 -2.94 -2.55 17.03
CA MET A 8 -3.81 -2.20 18.16
C MET A 8 -4.55 -3.40 18.73
N VAL A 9 -5.09 -4.28 17.88
CA VAL A 9 -5.74 -5.54 18.31
C VAL A 9 -4.74 -6.43 19.05
N ALA A 10 -3.55 -6.64 18.48
CA ALA A 10 -2.51 -7.44 19.11
C ALA A 10 -2.10 -6.87 20.48
N ILE A 11 -1.84 -5.56 20.57
CA ILE A 11 -1.49 -4.90 21.83
C ILE A 11 -2.62 -5.04 22.86
N ALA A 12 -3.88 -4.85 22.45
CA ALA A 12 -5.02 -4.96 23.33
C ALA A 12 -5.18 -6.38 23.87
N SER A 13 -4.99 -7.40 23.03
CA SER A 13 -5.00 -8.80 23.44
C SER A 13 -3.88 -9.09 24.45
N PHE A 14 -2.62 -8.77 24.11
CA PHE A 14 -1.46 -9.09 24.95
C PHE A 14 -1.46 -8.38 26.32
N LEU A 15 -2.02 -7.18 26.38
CA LEU A 15 -2.10 -6.40 27.61
C LEU A 15 -3.45 -6.56 28.34
N ASN A 16 -4.35 -7.41 27.84
CA ASN A 16 -5.71 -7.61 28.34
C ASN A 16 -6.48 -6.28 28.52
N LEU A 17 -6.48 -5.47 27.47
CA LEU A 17 -7.14 -4.17 27.41
C LEU A 17 -8.48 -4.26 26.69
N THR A 18 -9.37 -3.33 27.02
CA THR A 18 -10.57 -3.09 26.21
C THR A 18 -10.21 -2.16 25.06
N LEU A 19 -10.39 -2.62 23.83
CA LEU A 19 -10.25 -1.81 22.63
C LEU A 19 -11.55 -1.06 22.36
N ILE A 20 -11.44 0.17 21.87
CA ILE A 20 -12.59 0.93 21.35
C ILE A 20 -12.45 0.96 19.85
N VAL A 21 -13.58 0.86 19.12
CA VAL A 21 -13.58 0.95 17.66
C VAL A 21 -12.75 2.18 17.24
N PRO A 22 -11.69 1.99 16.43
CA PRO A 22 -10.77 3.07 16.13
C PRO A 22 -11.44 4.24 15.42
N GLU A 23 -11.02 5.45 15.73
CA GLU A 23 -11.33 6.63 14.92
C GLU A 23 -10.26 6.83 13.84
N LEU A 24 -10.69 7.19 12.63
CA LEU A 24 -9.78 7.45 11.52
C LEU A 24 -9.27 8.88 11.57
N ASP A 25 -7.98 9.07 11.25
CA ASP A 25 -7.35 10.40 11.22
C ASP A 25 -7.93 11.27 10.09
N LYS A 26 -8.76 12.22 10.50
CA LYS A 26 -9.41 13.23 9.63
C LYS A 26 -8.47 14.39 9.26
N THR A 27 -7.30 14.49 9.90
CA THR A 27 -6.31 15.57 9.66
C THR A 27 -5.20 15.17 8.69
N SER A 28 -5.23 13.93 8.20
CA SER A 28 -4.23 13.41 7.27
C SER A 28 -4.29 14.08 5.89
N PHE A 29 -3.19 13.99 5.15
CA PHE A 29 -3.04 14.51 3.78
C PHE A 29 -4.18 14.07 2.82
N TRP A 30 -4.78 12.91 3.07
CA TRP A 30 -5.81 12.31 2.21
C TRP A 30 -7.21 12.93 2.40
N ASN A 31 -7.40 13.79 3.41
CA ASN A 31 -8.64 14.52 3.70
C ASN A 31 -9.91 13.63 3.66
N ASP A 32 -9.78 12.38 4.13
CA ASP A 32 -10.88 11.41 4.14
C ASP A 32 -11.81 11.67 5.32
N ARG A 33 -13.10 11.84 5.03
CA ARG A 33 -14.14 12.10 6.05
C ARG A 33 -14.83 10.82 6.54
N SER A 34 -14.49 9.67 5.95
CA SER A 34 -15.06 8.38 6.32
C SER A 34 -14.81 8.05 7.79
N GLN A 35 -15.81 7.48 8.45
CA GLN A 35 -15.68 6.82 9.74
C GLN A 35 -15.22 5.37 9.55
N PHE A 36 -14.88 4.69 10.66
CA PHE A 36 -14.47 3.29 10.63
C PHE A 36 -15.57 2.38 10.05
N GLU A 37 -16.83 2.65 10.40
CA GLU A 37 -18.01 1.93 9.91
C GLU A 37 -18.31 2.15 8.42
N ASP A 38 -17.83 3.25 7.84
CA ASP A 38 -17.95 3.49 6.39
C ASP A 38 -16.99 2.60 5.56
N ILE A 39 -16.02 1.96 6.22
CA ILE A 39 -14.95 1.18 5.58
C ILE A 39 -14.97 -0.29 6.03
N PHE A 40 -15.31 -0.55 7.28
CA PHE A 40 -15.26 -1.88 7.89
C PHE A 40 -16.61 -2.26 8.49
N ASP A 41 -17.00 -3.52 8.31
CA ASP A 41 -18.13 -4.10 9.04
C ASP A 41 -17.77 -4.20 10.53
N VAL A 42 -18.30 -3.26 11.32
CA VAL A 42 -18.00 -3.14 12.75
C VAL A 42 -18.53 -4.33 13.54
N ASP A 43 -19.70 -4.84 13.19
CA ASP A 43 -20.31 -5.96 13.92
C ASP A 43 -19.55 -7.26 13.63
N HIS A 44 -19.13 -7.48 12.39
CA HIS A 44 -18.23 -8.56 12.04
C HIS A 44 -16.86 -8.42 12.72
N PHE A 45 -16.28 -7.21 12.74
CA PHE A 45 -15.01 -6.94 13.42
C PHE A 45 -15.05 -7.24 14.92
N ILE A 46 -16.12 -6.83 15.62
CA ILE A 46 -16.30 -7.08 17.05
C ILE A 46 -16.53 -8.58 17.32
N SER A 47 -17.44 -9.20 16.55
CA SER A 47 -17.79 -10.61 16.77
C SER A 47 -16.62 -11.56 16.48
N SER A 48 -15.87 -11.32 15.40
CA SER A 48 -14.74 -12.16 14.99
C SER A 48 -13.55 -12.14 15.95
N LEU A 49 -13.44 -11.10 16.78
CA LEU A 49 -12.34 -10.93 17.75
C LEU A 49 -12.81 -11.09 19.21
N SER A 50 -14.08 -11.44 19.43
CA SER A 50 -14.71 -11.43 20.76
C SER A 50 -14.05 -12.39 21.76
N ASP A 51 -13.45 -13.48 21.27
CA ASP A 51 -12.72 -14.47 22.09
C ASP A 51 -11.31 -13.99 22.50
N GLU A 52 -10.73 -13.02 21.78
CA GLU A 52 -9.34 -12.58 21.97
C GLU A 52 -9.21 -11.19 22.58
N VAL A 53 -10.12 -10.27 22.26
CA VAL A 53 -10.09 -8.87 22.67
C VAL A 53 -11.50 -8.37 22.96
N ARG A 54 -11.68 -7.70 24.11
CA ARG A 54 -12.93 -7.00 24.39
C ARG A 54 -12.98 -5.70 23.60
N ILE A 55 -13.93 -5.57 22.66
CA ILE A 55 -14.09 -4.37 21.82
C ILE A 55 -15.42 -3.65 22.14
N LEU A 56 -15.39 -2.32 22.30
CA LEU A 56 -16.56 -1.47 22.48
C LEU A 56 -16.73 -0.51 21.30
N LYS A 57 -17.98 -0.29 20.85
CA LYS A 57 -18.29 0.72 19.80
C LYS A 57 -17.99 2.15 20.26
N ALA A 58 -18.27 2.45 21.52
CA ALA A 58 -18.05 3.77 22.11
C ALA A 58 -17.78 3.67 23.61
N LEU A 59 -17.23 4.74 24.18
CA LEU A 59 -17.04 4.86 25.63
C LEU A 59 -18.39 4.93 26.38
N PRO A 60 -18.55 4.21 27.51
CA PRO A 60 -19.74 4.35 28.35
C PRO A 60 -19.93 5.78 28.88
N HIS A 61 -21.17 6.31 28.86
CA HIS A 61 -21.50 7.71 29.22
C HIS A 61 -20.95 8.21 30.57
N LYS A 62 -20.89 7.36 31.62
CA LYS A 62 -20.30 7.72 32.92
C LYS A 62 -18.79 8.01 32.85
N GLN A 63 -18.14 7.58 31.77
CA GLN A 63 -16.72 7.73 31.54
C GLN A 63 -16.43 8.85 30.53
N SER A 64 -17.35 9.17 29.63
CA SER A 64 -17.22 10.24 28.61
C SER A 64 -17.04 11.63 29.24
N GLY A 65 -17.83 12.01 30.25
CA GLY A 65 -17.67 13.31 30.94
C GLY A 65 -16.40 13.44 31.80
N ARG A 66 -15.71 12.33 32.10
CA ARG A 66 -14.38 12.33 32.75
C ARG A 66 -13.21 12.37 31.75
N VAL A 67 -13.48 12.18 30.46
CA VAL A 67 -12.47 12.23 29.38
C VAL A 67 -12.17 13.66 28.98
N GLU A 68 -13.19 14.53 28.93
CA GLU A 68 -12.99 15.97 28.67
C GLU A 68 -12.19 16.68 29.78
N MET A 69 -12.16 16.11 31.00
CA MET A 69 -11.51 16.72 32.17
C MET A 69 -10.13 16.16 32.52
N ALA A 70 -9.75 15.00 31.96
CA ALA A 70 -8.43 14.42 32.15
C ALA A 70 -7.62 14.64 30.87
N SER A 71 -6.38 15.13 30.99
CA SER A 71 -5.49 15.26 29.84
C SER A 71 -5.26 13.87 29.24
N LEU A 72 -5.90 13.57 28.11
CA LEU A 72 -5.69 12.33 27.37
C LEU A 72 -4.18 12.19 27.09
N TYR A 73 -3.56 11.18 27.70
CA TYR A 73 -2.15 10.91 27.46
C TYR A 73 -2.03 10.15 26.15
N SER A 74 -1.68 10.89 25.10
CA SER A 74 -1.44 10.38 23.76
C SER A 74 0.02 9.94 23.63
N MET A 75 0.23 8.67 23.27
CA MET A 75 1.57 8.16 22.97
C MET A 75 1.58 7.45 21.61
N PRO A 76 2.45 7.84 20.67
CA PRO A 76 2.67 7.04 19.49
C PRO A 76 3.32 5.72 19.90
N PRO A 77 2.72 4.58 19.54
CA PRO A 77 3.35 3.30 19.79
C PRO A 77 4.62 3.27 18.95
N VAL A 78 5.70 2.74 19.52
CA VAL A 78 6.92 2.54 18.76
C VAL A 78 6.68 1.33 17.88
N SER A 79 6.38 1.55 16.59
CA SER A 79 6.45 0.47 15.60
C SER A 79 7.79 -0.24 15.79
N TRP A 80 7.83 -1.57 15.77
CA TRP A 80 9.04 -2.42 15.98
C TRP A 80 9.49 -2.57 17.43
N SER A 81 8.74 -2.07 18.40
CA SER A 81 9.00 -2.41 19.79
C SER A 81 8.63 -3.87 20.07
N ASN A 82 9.46 -4.54 20.87
CA ASN A 82 9.19 -5.91 21.30
C ASN A 82 8.14 -5.91 22.43
N MET A 83 7.68 -7.10 22.81
CA MET A 83 6.71 -7.25 23.89
C MET A 83 7.18 -6.61 25.21
N THR A 84 8.49 -6.62 25.47
CA THR A 84 9.12 -6.02 26.66
C THR A 84 8.84 -4.52 26.77
N TYR A 85 8.90 -3.78 25.66
CA TYR A 85 8.50 -2.36 25.66
C TYR A 85 7.04 -2.19 26.13
N TYR A 86 6.13 -3.03 25.64
CA TYR A 86 4.73 -2.93 26.04
C TYR A 86 4.53 -3.25 27.53
N TYR A 87 5.21 -4.26 28.06
CA TYR A 87 5.12 -4.60 29.49
C TYR A 87 5.78 -3.60 30.42
N ASP A 88 6.97 -3.10 30.06
CA ASP A 88 7.78 -2.28 30.98
C ASP A 88 7.50 -0.79 30.83
N THR A 89 7.01 -0.37 29.67
CA THR A 89 6.90 1.05 29.30
C THR A 89 5.44 1.47 29.13
N VAL A 90 4.63 0.65 28.44
CA VAL A 90 3.23 1.00 28.11
C VAL A 90 2.29 0.60 29.26
N LEU A 91 2.33 -0.64 29.71
CA LEU A 91 1.41 -1.19 30.72
C LEU A 91 1.44 -0.46 32.08
N PRO A 92 2.60 -0.09 32.66
CA PRO A 92 2.65 0.59 33.96
C PRO A 92 2.06 1.99 33.86
N ARG A 93 2.24 2.63 32.71
CA ARG A 93 1.57 3.88 32.37
C ARG A 93 0.07 3.62 32.31
N ILE A 94 -0.40 2.64 31.53
CA ILE A 94 -1.83 2.30 31.41
C ILE A 94 -2.54 2.19 32.75
N LYS A 95 -1.93 1.46 33.69
CA LYS A 95 -2.44 1.28 35.05
C LYS A 95 -2.51 2.57 35.88
N LYS A 96 -1.64 3.56 35.62
CA LYS A 96 -1.56 4.81 36.41
C LYS A 96 -2.64 5.84 36.05
N ILE A 97 -3.03 5.97 34.78
CA ILE A 97 -3.98 7.01 34.33
C ILE A 97 -5.39 6.44 34.13
N ASN A 98 -5.58 5.11 34.25
CA ASN A 98 -6.86 4.39 34.11
C ASN A 98 -7.58 4.59 32.75
N LYS A 99 -7.03 5.39 31.83
CA LYS A 99 -7.52 5.67 30.47
C LYS A 99 -6.37 6.10 29.56
N TYR A 100 -6.22 5.48 28.39
CA TYR A 100 -5.10 5.72 27.45
C TYR A 100 -5.58 5.72 26.00
N GLU A 101 -4.99 6.61 25.19
CA GLU A 101 -5.19 6.69 23.74
C GLU A 101 -3.84 6.50 23.04
N ILE A 102 -3.77 5.52 22.12
CA ILE A 102 -2.55 5.23 21.35
C ILE A 102 -2.66 5.98 20.02
N CYS A 103 -1.89 7.06 19.85
CA CYS A 103 -1.99 7.95 18.69
C CYS A 103 -0.76 7.84 17.78
N LEU A 104 -0.92 7.22 16.62
CA LEU A 104 0.14 6.97 15.63
C LEU A 104 0.58 8.27 14.89
N SER A 105 1.31 9.16 15.55
CA SER A 105 1.86 10.38 14.92
C SER A 105 3.15 10.08 14.13
N TRP A 106 3.02 9.76 12.84
CA TRP A 106 4.17 9.40 11.99
C TRP A 106 4.46 10.42 10.89
N TRP A 107 5.40 11.35 11.10
CA TRP A 107 6.18 11.94 10.01
C TRP A 107 7.60 12.28 10.51
N LYS A 108 8.61 11.50 10.09
CA LYS A 108 9.97 11.52 10.68
C LYS A 108 11.11 12.08 9.80
N GLU A 109 10.85 12.66 8.63
CA GLU A 109 11.89 13.37 7.87
C GLU A 109 11.30 14.60 7.18
N LYS A 110 11.62 15.81 7.67
CA LYS A 110 11.17 17.08 7.07
C LYS A 110 12.09 17.60 5.96
N VAL A 111 13.28 17.01 5.78
CA VAL A 111 14.26 17.42 4.76
C VAL A 111 14.49 16.26 3.80
N ILE A 112 13.98 16.37 2.58
CA ILE A 112 14.03 15.31 1.57
C ILE A 112 14.94 15.72 0.41
N ASN A 113 16.06 15.02 0.22
CA ASN A 113 16.85 15.14 -1.01
C ASN A 113 16.28 14.20 -2.09
N SER A 114 15.45 14.76 -2.98
CA SER A 114 14.73 14.01 -4.03
C SER A 114 15.66 13.23 -4.95
N ARG A 115 16.82 13.80 -5.34
CA ARG A 115 17.81 13.11 -6.20
C ARG A 115 18.38 11.87 -5.52
N ARG A 116 18.72 11.94 -4.22
CA ARG A 116 19.22 10.80 -3.45
C ARG A 116 18.12 9.75 -3.23
N LYS A 117 16.88 10.16 -2.98
CA LYS A 117 15.74 9.23 -2.83
C LYS A 117 15.42 8.51 -4.15
N ARG A 118 15.43 9.21 -5.29
CA ARG A 118 15.27 8.59 -6.63
C ARG A 118 16.36 7.56 -6.90
N LYS A 119 17.64 7.93 -6.73
CA LYS A 119 18.79 7.02 -6.94
C LYS A 119 18.76 5.78 -6.05
N SER A 120 18.16 5.87 -4.85
CA SER A 120 17.99 4.74 -3.94
C SER A 120 16.69 3.96 -4.15
N GLY A 121 15.94 4.23 -5.23
CA GLY A 121 14.68 3.55 -5.53
C GLY A 121 13.54 3.85 -4.55
N LYS A 122 13.68 4.91 -3.74
CA LYS A 122 12.69 5.34 -2.73
C LYS A 122 11.62 6.29 -3.29
N CYS A 123 11.76 6.75 -4.53
CA CYS A 123 10.71 7.48 -5.23
C CYS A 123 9.93 6.53 -6.15
N PRO A 124 8.62 6.77 -6.37
CA PRO A 124 7.91 6.20 -7.49
C PRO A 124 8.59 6.52 -8.82
N LEU A 125 8.45 5.64 -9.81
CA LEU A 125 8.86 5.95 -11.18
C LEU A 125 7.95 7.03 -11.75
N THR A 126 8.53 7.94 -12.53
CA THR A 126 7.73 8.92 -13.28
C THR A 126 7.00 8.24 -14.45
N PRO A 127 5.97 8.87 -15.06
CA PRO A 127 5.33 8.30 -16.24
C PRO A 127 6.32 8.06 -17.39
N GLU A 128 7.32 8.93 -17.57
CA GLU A 128 8.37 8.75 -18.59
C GLU A 128 9.28 7.56 -18.30
N GLU A 129 9.67 7.37 -17.04
CA GLU A 129 10.45 6.20 -16.59
C GLU A 129 9.64 4.91 -16.69
N THR A 130 8.34 4.99 -16.38
CA THR A 130 7.40 3.88 -16.49
C THR A 130 7.23 3.46 -17.95
N ALA A 131 7.07 4.41 -18.87
CA ALA A 131 6.99 4.13 -20.30
C ALA A 131 8.23 3.41 -20.82
N LEU A 132 9.43 3.87 -20.42
CA LEU A 132 10.69 3.22 -20.77
C LEU A 132 10.79 1.80 -20.20
N ALA A 133 10.42 1.62 -18.93
CA ALA A 133 10.47 0.32 -18.26
C ALA A 133 9.53 -0.71 -18.91
N LEU A 134 8.28 -0.33 -19.19
CA LEU A 134 7.30 -1.22 -19.80
C LEU A 134 7.69 -1.60 -21.23
N ARG A 135 8.12 -0.62 -22.04
CA ARG A 135 8.64 -0.90 -23.39
C ARG A 135 9.86 -1.81 -23.37
N ALA A 136 10.76 -1.61 -22.42
CA ALA A 136 11.95 -2.46 -22.25
C ALA A 136 11.60 -3.88 -21.78
N LEU A 137 10.42 -4.10 -21.22
CA LEU A 137 9.89 -5.41 -20.87
C LEU A 137 9.04 -6.03 -21.99
N ASP A 138 9.07 -5.46 -23.19
CA ASP A 138 8.24 -5.85 -24.35
C ASP A 138 6.74 -5.88 -24.07
N ILE A 139 6.25 -4.98 -23.21
CA ILE A 139 4.82 -4.80 -23.02
C ILE A 139 4.22 -4.25 -24.31
N ASP A 140 3.21 -4.93 -24.84
CA ASP A 140 2.55 -4.57 -26.10
C ASP A 140 2.02 -3.13 -26.05
N PRO A 141 2.44 -2.22 -26.94
CA PRO A 141 1.94 -0.85 -27.02
C PRO A 141 0.42 -0.75 -27.19
N SER A 142 -0.21 -1.74 -27.81
CA SER A 142 -1.65 -1.77 -28.06
C SER A 142 -2.47 -2.10 -26.80
N ILE A 143 -1.82 -2.52 -25.71
CA ILE A 143 -2.54 -2.88 -24.50
C ILE A 143 -3.24 -1.69 -23.85
N GLN A 144 -4.42 -1.93 -23.30
CA GLN A 144 -5.12 -0.95 -22.49
C GLN A 144 -4.48 -0.87 -21.10
N ILE A 145 -4.03 0.32 -20.72
CA ILE A 145 -3.45 0.58 -19.39
C ILE A 145 -4.46 1.34 -18.55
N TYR A 146 -4.92 0.72 -17.47
CA TYR A 146 -5.60 1.44 -16.39
C TYR A 146 -4.58 2.00 -15.40
N ILE A 147 -4.75 3.26 -15.03
CA ILE A 147 -3.94 3.96 -14.03
C ILE A 147 -4.70 4.04 -12.69
N ALA A 148 -4.28 3.22 -11.74
CA ALA A 148 -4.74 3.28 -10.34
C ALA A 148 -4.01 4.38 -9.57
N ALA A 149 -4.40 5.62 -9.79
CA ALA A 149 -3.81 6.78 -9.11
C ALA A 149 -4.83 7.89 -8.95
N GLY A 150 -4.53 8.84 -8.05
CA GLY A 150 -5.12 10.17 -8.13
C GLY A 150 -4.48 11.01 -9.23
N ASP A 151 -4.61 12.32 -9.13
CA ASP A 151 -3.96 13.24 -10.06
C ASP A 151 -2.44 13.07 -10.07
N ILE A 152 -1.89 12.87 -11.27
CA ILE A 152 -0.46 12.70 -11.46
C ILE A 152 0.19 14.07 -11.43
N TYR A 153 1.21 14.22 -10.58
CA TYR A 153 1.94 15.48 -10.45
C TYR A 153 2.49 15.95 -11.80
N GLY A 154 2.15 17.20 -12.16
CA GLY A 154 2.48 17.81 -13.45
C GLY A 154 1.51 17.46 -14.59
N GLY A 155 0.44 16.72 -14.30
CA GLY A 155 -0.72 16.50 -15.16
C GLY A 155 -0.40 15.89 -16.52
N GLU A 156 -1.19 16.25 -17.53
CA GLU A 156 -1.08 15.69 -18.88
C GLU A 156 0.30 15.90 -19.52
N ARG A 157 0.99 17.01 -19.21
CA ARG A 157 2.37 17.25 -19.68
C ARG A 157 3.32 16.12 -19.29
N ARG A 158 3.16 15.56 -18.09
CA ARG A 158 4.00 14.44 -17.62
C ARG A 158 3.53 13.11 -18.16
N MET A 159 2.27 13.01 -18.56
CA MET A 159 1.67 11.79 -19.12
C MET A 159 1.97 11.58 -20.60
N GLU A 160 2.37 12.64 -21.32
CA GLU A 160 2.64 12.62 -22.75
C GLU A 160 3.50 11.43 -23.19
N SER A 161 4.66 11.21 -22.57
CA SER A 161 5.56 10.10 -22.96
C SER A 161 4.93 8.72 -22.75
N LEU A 162 4.08 8.56 -21.72
CA LEU A 162 3.41 7.30 -21.48
C LEU A 162 2.25 7.09 -22.47
N ARG A 163 1.45 8.12 -22.75
CA ARG A 163 0.39 8.07 -23.78
C ARG A 163 0.95 7.78 -25.17
N LEU A 164 2.10 8.36 -25.52
CA LEU A 164 2.76 8.09 -26.80
C LEU A 164 3.23 6.64 -26.91
N ALA A 165 3.67 6.03 -25.79
CA ALA A 165 4.07 4.63 -25.76
C ALA A 165 2.87 3.66 -25.69
N PHE A 166 1.79 4.08 -25.02
CA PHE A 166 0.58 3.30 -24.77
C PHE A 166 -0.65 4.21 -24.95
N PRO A 167 -1.27 4.25 -26.13
CA PRO A 167 -2.34 5.21 -26.43
C PRO A 167 -3.64 4.91 -25.69
N GLN A 168 -3.89 3.66 -25.30
CA GLN A 168 -5.13 3.21 -24.65
C GLN A 168 -5.04 3.34 -23.13
N ILE A 169 -4.82 4.55 -22.63
CA ILE A 169 -4.78 4.82 -21.18
C ILE A 169 -6.17 5.21 -20.67
N ILE A 170 -6.62 4.51 -19.63
CA ILE A 170 -7.88 4.76 -18.93
C ILE A 170 -7.66 4.97 -17.43
N LYS A 171 -8.64 5.61 -16.79
CA LYS A 171 -8.77 5.78 -15.34
C LYS A 171 -10.21 5.47 -14.92
N LYS A 172 -10.48 5.36 -13.63
CA LYS A 172 -11.86 5.22 -13.13
C LYS A 172 -12.78 6.34 -13.61
N GLU A 173 -12.29 7.58 -13.70
CA GLU A 173 -13.08 8.73 -14.18
C GLU A 173 -13.43 8.65 -15.67
N THR A 174 -12.70 7.83 -16.45
CA THR A 174 -13.02 7.58 -17.87
C THR A 174 -13.74 6.25 -18.06
N LEU A 175 -13.67 5.34 -17.09
CA LEU A 175 -14.24 4.00 -17.15
C LEU A 175 -15.69 3.97 -16.65
N LEU A 176 -16.01 4.78 -15.63
CA LEU A 176 -17.32 4.83 -14.97
C LEU A 176 -18.02 6.16 -15.27
N GLU A 177 -19.36 6.15 -15.24
CA GLU A 177 -20.13 7.39 -15.35
C GLU A 177 -19.96 8.25 -14.09
N ALA A 178 -20.16 9.55 -14.23
CA ALA A 178 -20.05 10.46 -13.09
C ALA A 178 -21.01 10.08 -11.95
N SER A 179 -22.23 9.64 -12.28
CA SER A 179 -23.24 9.15 -11.34
C SER A 179 -22.79 7.94 -10.54
N ASP A 180 -22.02 7.03 -11.14
CA ASP A 180 -21.50 5.84 -10.46
C ASP A 180 -20.37 6.20 -9.49
N LEU A 181 -19.67 7.31 -9.76
CA LEU A 181 -18.57 7.80 -8.92
C LEU A 181 -19.02 8.73 -7.80
N GLU A 182 -20.19 9.38 -7.92
CA GLU A 182 -20.73 10.30 -6.91
C GLU A 182 -20.74 9.72 -5.49
N PRO A 183 -21.17 8.46 -5.25
CA PRO A 183 -21.18 7.88 -3.91
C PRO A 183 -19.78 7.83 -3.25
N PHE A 184 -18.71 7.82 -4.04
CA PHE A 184 -17.34 7.63 -3.56
C PHE A 184 -16.52 8.93 -3.46
N ARG A 185 -17.01 10.06 -3.98
CA ARG A 185 -16.20 11.30 -4.15
C ARG A 185 -15.59 11.86 -2.85
N ASN A 186 -16.25 11.67 -1.72
CA ASN A 186 -15.76 12.12 -0.40
C ASN A 186 -15.18 10.98 0.46
N HIS A 187 -15.05 9.79 -0.11
CA HIS A 187 -14.63 8.57 0.57
C HIS A 187 -13.37 8.04 -0.12
N SER A 188 -12.22 8.64 0.18
CA SER A 188 -10.96 8.35 -0.52
C SER A 188 -10.57 6.87 -0.48
N ASN A 189 -10.84 6.20 0.64
CA ASN A 189 -10.59 4.78 0.81
C ASN A 189 -11.53 3.91 -0.04
N GLN A 190 -12.80 4.29 -0.19
CA GLN A 190 -13.74 3.58 -1.06
C GLN A 190 -13.39 3.82 -2.54
N MET A 191 -12.99 5.04 -2.91
CA MET A 191 -12.48 5.34 -4.25
C MET A 191 -11.21 4.51 -4.58
N ALA A 192 -10.32 4.32 -3.60
CA ALA A 192 -9.16 3.44 -3.74
C ALA A 192 -9.54 1.95 -3.81
N ALA A 193 -10.72 1.55 -3.31
CA ALA A 193 -11.22 0.18 -3.46
C ALA A 193 -11.63 -0.12 -4.91
N LEU A 194 -12.10 0.87 -5.67
CA LEU A 194 -12.32 0.70 -7.12
C LEU A 194 -11.00 0.38 -7.84
N ASP A 195 -9.94 1.16 -7.55
CA ASP A 195 -8.60 0.89 -8.06
C ASP A 195 -8.10 -0.51 -7.67
N TYR A 196 -8.46 -0.99 -6.47
CA TYR A 196 -8.08 -2.30 -5.98
C TYR A 196 -8.70 -3.42 -6.80
N ILE A 197 -10.00 -3.31 -7.08
CA ILE A 197 -10.74 -4.32 -7.84
C ILE A 197 -10.17 -4.41 -9.26
N VAL A 198 -9.98 -3.28 -9.95
CA VAL A 198 -9.41 -3.30 -11.31
C VAL A 198 -7.96 -3.82 -11.30
N SER A 199 -7.15 -3.43 -10.31
CA SER A 199 -5.79 -3.94 -10.15
C SER A 199 -5.74 -5.46 -9.93
N LEU A 200 -6.70 -6.00 -9.18
CA LEU A 200 -6.82 -7.43 -8.91
C LEU A 200 -7.25 -8.22 -10.15
N GLU A 201 -8.22 -7.70 -10.91
CA GLU A 201 -8.80 -8.38 -12.08
C GLU A 201 -8.01 -8.20 -13.37
N SER A 202 -7.07 -7.26 -13.41
CA SER A 202 -6.14 -7.14 -14.55
C SER A 202 -5.25 -8.38 -14.75
N ASP A 203 -4.78 -8.61 -15.96
CA ASP A 203 -3.91 -9.76 -16.27
C ASP A 203 -2.47 -9.51 -15.85
N ILE A 204 -1.98 -8.26 -15.94
CA ILE A 204 -0.69 -7.86 -15.38
C ILE A 204 -0.86 -6.72 -14.40
N PHE A 205 -0.26 -6.81 -13.22
CA PHE A 205 -0.18 -5.72 -12.27
C PHE A 205 1.26 -5.20 -12.15
N ALA A 206 1.51 -3.92 -12.42
CA ALA A 206 2.84 -3.31 -12.32
C ALA A 206 2.85 -2.06 -11.43
N PRO A 207 3.17 -2.18 -10.12
CA PRO A 207 3.24 -1.03 -9.23
C PRO A 207 4.55 -0.24 -9.42
N THR A 208 4.44 1.08 -9.63
CA THR A 208 5.61 1.98 -9.72
C THR A 208 6.18 2.37 -8.35
N TYR A 209 5.56 1.96 -7.24
CA TYR A 209 6.04 2.19 -5.88
C TYR A 209 5.49 1.15 -4.89
N GLY A 210 6.30 0.78 -3.90
CA GLY A 210 5.99 -0.25 -2.90
C GLY A 210 5.14 0.24 -1.72
N GLY A 211 3.96 0.78 -2.00
CA GLY A 211 2.99 1.21 -0.99
C GLY A 211 2.14 0.06 -0.44
N ASN A 212 1.29 0.36 0.56
CA ASN A 212 0.38 -0.64 1.15
C ASN A 212 -0.58 -1.23 0.11
N MET A 213 -1.12 -0.38 -0.77
CA MET A 213 -2.00 -0.81 -1.87
C MET A 213 -1.33 -1.86 -2.75
N ALA A 214 -0.10 -1.58 -3.22
CA ALA A 214 0.67 -2.52 -4.03
C ALA A 214 0.87 -3.85 -3.30
N ARG A 215 1.30 -3.83 -2.03
CA ARG A 215 1.52 -5.05 -1.24
C ARG A 215 0.26 -5.91 -1.06
N VAL A 216 -0.89 -5.28 -0.82
CA VAL A 216 -2.16 -6.02 -0.65
C VAL A 216 -2.61 -6.62 -1.98
N VAL A 217 -2.50 -5.88 -3.09
CA VAL A 217 -2.80 -6.42 -4.43
C VAL A 217 -1.84 -7.56 -4.79
N GLU A 218 -0.54 -7.39 -4.57
CA GLU A 218 0.48 -8.43 -4.81
C GLU A 218 0.14 -9.72 -4.05
N GLY A 219 -0.18 -9.62 -2.77
CA GLY A 219 -0.56 -10.77 -1.94
C GLY A 219 -1.86 -11.44 -2.38
N HIS A 220 -2.88 -10.65 -2.73
CA HIS A 220 -4.15 -11.20 -3.19
C HIS A 220 -4.03 -11.88 -4.56
N ARG A 221 -3.26 -11.29 -5.48
CA ARG A 221 -2.96 -11.90 -6.80
C ARG A 221 -2.17 -13.20 -6.68
N ARG A 222 -1.26 -13.31 -5.68
CA ARG A 222 -0.59 -14.56 -5.33
C ARG A 222 -1.58 -15.62 -4.85
N TYR A 223 -2.46 -15.26 -3.91
CA TYR A 223 -3.51 -16.13 -3.40
C TYR A 223 -4.43 -16.67 -4.51
N LEU A 224 -4.79 -15.83 -5.49
CA LEU A 224 -5.62 -16.19 -6.64
C LEU A 224 -4.87 -16.93 -7.77
N GLY A 225 -3.82 -17.69 -7.43
CA GLY A 225 -3.08 -18.50 -8.40
C GLY A 225 -1.96 -17.76 -9.11
N PHE A 226 -1.26 -16.86 -8.42
CA PHE A 226 -0.05 -16.19 -8.91
C PHE A 226 -0.25 -15.41 -10.22
N ARG A 227 -1.32 -14.61 -10.26
CA ARG A 227 -1.57 -13.72 -11.40
C ARG A 227 -0.36 -12.81 -11.66
N THR A 228 -0.04 -12.58 -12.93
CA THR A 228 1.19 -11.89 -13.34
C THR A 228 1.34 -10.54 -12.66
N THR A 229 2.48 -10.34 -12.04
CA THR A 229 2.73 -9.16 -11.20
C THR A 229 4.19 -8.73 -11.34
N ILE A 230 4.42 -7.60 -12.01
CA ILE A 230 5.75 -7.11 -12.34
C ILE A 230 6.27 -6.22 -11.21
N ARG A 231 7.15 -6.77 -10.37
CA ARG A 231 7.78 -6.02 -9.28
C ARG A 231 9.01 -5.25 -9.76
N LEU A 232 8.79 -4.03 -10.25
CA LEU A 232 9.82 -3.16 -10.81
C LEU A 232 10.95 -2.86 -9.79
N ASP A 233 12.19 -3.22 -10.13
CA ASP A 233 13.39 -2.82 -9.40
C ASP A 233 13.74 -1.37 -9.72
N ARG A 234 13.19 -0.45 -8.92
CA ARG A 234 13.35 0.99 -9.15
C ARG A 234 14.80 1.45 -9.08
N MET A 235 15.62 0.85 -8.22
CA MET A 235 17.03 1.24 -8.08
C MET A 235 17.81 0.85 -9.34
N LEU A 236 17.59 -0.37 -9.84
CA LEU A 236 18.15 -0.83 -11.11
C LEU A 236 17.65 0.02 -12.28
N LEU A 237 16.34 0.22 -12.39
CA LEU A 237 15.72 0.99 -13.48
C LEU A 237 16.25 2.42 -13.54
N VAL A 238 16.32 3.11 -12.39
CA VAL A 238 16.87 4.48 -12.34
C VAL A 238 18.31 4.53 -12.85
N ASN A 239 19.14 3.55 -12.49
CA ASN A 239 20.52 3.48 -12.97
C ASN A 239 20.58 3.24 -14.48
N LEU A 240 19.86 2.23 -14.98
CA LEU A 240 19.82 1.89 -16.41
C LEU A 240 19.26 3.03 -17.26
N ILE A 241 18.18 3.68 -16.81
CA ILE A 241 17.58 4.84 -17.49
C ILE A 241 18.56 6.01 -17.53
N ASP A 242 19.26 6.29 -16.43
CA ASP A 242 20.26 7.37 -16.40
C ASP A 242 21.44 7.09 -17.33
N GLN A 243 21.83 5.84 -17.53
CA GLN A 243 22.88 5.44 -18.48
C GLN A 243 22.41 5.55 -19.93
N TYR A 244 21.21 5.04 -20.22
CA TYR A 244 20.56 5.14 -21.53
C TYR A 244 20.38 6.60 -21.95
N LYS A 245 19.85 7.47 -21.08
CA LYS A 245 19.69 8.91 -21.35
C LYS A 245 21.00 9.66 -21.56
N LYS A 246 22.13 9.14 -21.07
CA LYS A 246 23.47 9.70 -21.31
C LYS A 246 24.14 9.14 -22.57
N GLY A 247 23.44 8.30 -23.34
CA GLY A 247 23.98 7.65 -24.53
C GLY A 247 25.02 6.57 -24.23
N ARG A 248 25.08 6.05 -22.99
CA ARG A 248 26.04 5.00 -22.60
C ARG A 248 25.54 3.58 -22.87
N LEU A 249 24.24 3.42 -23.05
CA LEU A 249 23.60 2.16 -23.41
C LEU A 249 22.80 2.39 -24.69
N SER A 250 22.86 1.43 -25.62
CA SER A 250 21.90 1.34 -26.72
C SER A 250 20.51 0.96 -26.19
N TRP A 251 19.47 1.05 -27.03
CA TRP A 251 18.13 0.58 -26.66
C TRP A 251 18.14 -0.93 -26.38
N ASP A 252 18.85 -1.71 -27.19
CA ASP A 252 18.89 -3.17 -27.07
C ASP A 252 19.61 -3.60 -25.78
N ASP A 253 20.74 -2.97 -25.45
CA ASP A 253 21.45 -3.21 -24.20
C ASP A 253 20.61 -2.82 -22.98
N PHE A 254 19.93 -1.68 -23.06
CA PHE A 254 19.02 -1.21 -22.02
C PHE A 254 17.86 -2.19 -21.81
N SER A 255 17.19 -2.58 -22.90
CA SER A 255 16.06 -3.51 -22.89
C SER A 255 16.47 -4.87 -22.33
N GLN A 256 17.58 -5.43 -22.81
CA GLN A 256 18.10 -6.71 -22.33
C GLN A 256 18.48 -6.68 -20.85
N ALA A 257 19.12 -5.60 -20.37
CA ALA A 257 19.46 -5.44 -18.96
C ALA A 257 18.21 -5.33 -18.07
N VAL A 258 17.17 -4.62 -18.53
CA VAL A 258 15.89 -4.53 -17.83
C VAL A 258 15.22 -5.91 -17.74
N LYS A 259 15.10 -6.65 -18.85
CA LYS A 259 14.54 -8.02 -18.86
C LYS A 259 15.28 -8.95 -17.92
N THR A 260 16.62 -8.95 -18.01
CA THR A 260 17.48 -9.78 -17.16
C THR A 260 17.28 -9.47 -15.67
N GLY A 261 17.23 -8.19 -15.31
CA GLY A 261 17.02 -7.75 -13.93
C GLY A 261 15.62 -8.05 -13.36
N HIS A 262 14.63 -8.32 -14.23
CA HIS A 262 13.24 -8.56 -13.84
C HIS A 262 12.75 -9.99 -14.12
N ALA A 263 13.57 -10.88 -14.67
CA ALA A 263 13.18 -12.25 -15.02
C ALA A 263 12.49 -13.00 -13.85
N ASN A 264 13.02 -12.86 -12.63
CA ASN A 264 12.47 -13.50 -11.41
C ASN A 264 11.53 -12.58 -10.61
N ARG A 265 10.94 -11.57 -11.26
CA ARG A 265 10.09 -10.54 -10.62
C ARG A 265 8.72 -10.41 -11.27
N MET A 266 8.23 -11.48 -11.87
CA MET A 266 6.97 -11.53 -12.64
C MET A 266 5.78 -12.13 -11.88
N GLY A 267 5.90 -12.33 -10.57
CA GLY A 267 4.79 -12.79 -9.71
C GLY A 267 4.86 -14.26 -9.31
N SER A 268 5.89 -15.00 -9.74
CA SER A 268 6.09 -16.41 -9.40
C SER A 268 6.12 -16.69 -7.88
N PRO A 269 5.78 -17.92 -7.47
CA PRO A 269 6.02 -18.44 -6.14
C PRO A 269 7.42 -18.15 -5.62
N ARG A 270 7.50 -17.68 -4.38
CA ARG A 270 8.78 -17.50 -3.68
C ARG A 270 8.57 -17.52 -2.17
N PRO A 271 9.56 -17.98 -1.39
CA PRO A 271 9.51 -17.85 0.06
C PRO A 271 9.48 -16.37 0.47
N ARG A 272 8.91 -16.09 1.64
CA ARG A 272 8.98 -14.77 2.26
C ARG A 272 10.43 -14.36 2.52
N LEU A 273 10.71 -13.09 2.28
CA LEU A 273 11.98 -12.48 2.66
C LEU A 273 11.96 -12.18 4.15
N GLU A 274 12.79 -12.89 4.91
CA GLU A 274 13.03 -12.65 6.33
C GLU A 274 14.40 -11.95 6.50
N ILE A 275 14.44 -10.92 7.35
CA ILE A 275 15.61 -10.07 7.57
C ILE A 275 15.72 -9.88 9.08
N PRO A 276 16.54 -10.70 9.77
CA PRO A 276 16.67 -10.66 11.22
C PRO A 276 16.91 -9.26 11.76
N GLY A 277 16.09 -8.85 12.73
CA GLY A 277 16.15 -7.53 13.36
C GLY A 277 15.62 -6.37 12.51
N LYS A 278 15.12 -6.63 11.29
CA LYS A 278 14.50 -5.63 10.41
C LYS A 278 13.14 -6.06 9.85
N PRO A 279 12.16 -6.34 10.72
CA PRO A 279 10.79 -6.76 10.32
C PRO A 279 10.05 -5.80 9.37
N LYS A 280 10.54 -4.57 9.20
CA LYS A 280 10.01 -3.53 8.31
C LYS A 280 10.44 -3.69 6.84
N GLU A 281 11.56 -4.39 6.64
CA GLU A 281 12.16 -4.70 5.34
C GLU A 281 11.79 -6.13 4.88
N GLU A 282 11.11 -6.90 5.74
CA GLU A 282 10.62 -8.25 5.47
C GLU A 282 9.34 -8.26 4.63
N ASP A 283 9.03 -9.42 4.06
CA ASP A 283 7.71 -9.67 3.47
C ASP A 283 6.68 -9.98 4.57
N TYR A 284 5.65 -9.13 4.65
CA TYR A 284 4.47 -9.44 5.45
C TYR A 284 3.74 -10.67 4.92
N PHE A 285 3.13 -11.44 5.83
CA PHE A 285 2.31 -12.59 5.48
C PHE A 285 1.23 -12.27 4.43
N TYR A 286 0.47 -11.18 4.62
CA TYR A 286 -0.57 -10.76 3.67
C TYR A 286 -0.03 -10.35 2.30
N ASN A 287 1.26 -10.06 2.16
CA ASN A 287 1.91 -9.70 0.89
C ASN A 287 2.45 -10.94 0.16
N ASN A 288 2.85 -11.97 0.90
CA ASN A 288 3.35 -13.21 0.30
C ASN A 288 2.96 -14.42 1.17
N PRO A 289 1.73 -14.95 1.00
CA PRO A 289 1.24 -16.07 1.80
C PRO A 289 1.73 -17.44 1.30
N GLN A 290 2.84 -17.49 0.55
CA GLN A 290 3.32 -18.67 -0.17
C GLN A 290 3.38 -19.93 0.69
N GLU A 291 3.83 -19.81 1.94
CA GLU A 291 3.98 -20.96 2.84
C GLU A 291 2.64 -21.61 3.23
N CYS A 292 1.52 -20.92 2.99
CA CYS A 292 0.16 -21.39 3.27
C CYS A 292 -0.64 -21.73 2.00
N LEU A 293 -0.07 -21.59 0.81
CA LEU A 293 -0.75 -21.86 -0.45
C LEU A 293 -0.52 -23.30 -0.93
N PRO A 294 -1.55 -23.97 -1.50
CA PRO A 294 -1.39 -25.26 -2.15
C PRO A 294 -0.52 -25.15 -3.43
N PRO A 295 0.06 -26.25 -3.93
CA PRO A 295 0.82 -26.26 -5.19
C PRO A 295 -0.04 -25.80 -6.38
N ILE A 296 0.55 -25.05 -7.32
CA ILE A 296 -0.17 -24.47 -8.48
C ILE A 296 -0.51 -25.56 -9.51
N SER A 297 -1.76 -25.57 -10.00
CA SER A 297 -2.17 -26.25 -11.23
C SER A 297 -2.26 -25.24 -12.39
N ASP A 298 -1.57 -25.48 -13.50
CA ASP A 298 -1.55 -24.59 -14.66
C ASP A 298 -2.93 -24.35 -15.27
N LYS A 299 -3.33 -23.08 -15.40
CA LYS A 299 -4.46 -22.66 -16.26
C LYS A 299 -4.05 -21.46 -17.11
N THR A 300 -4.25 -21.59 -18.41
CA THR A 300 -4.02 -20.56 -19.44
C THR A 300 -5.17 -19.56 -19.48
N LYS A 301 -4.87 -18.24 -19.52
CA LYS A 301 -5.84 -17.18 -19.85
C LYS A 301 -5.17 -15.98 -20.55
N GLU A 302 -5.96 -15.34 -21.41
CA GLU A 302 -5.69 -14.17 -22.28
C GLU A 302 -5.53 -12.86 -21.49
N SER A 303 -4.90 -11.83 -22.09
CA SER A 303 -4.13 -10.78 -21.39
C SER A 303 -4.52 -9.30 -21.64
N VAL A 304 -4.68 -8.54 -20.55
CA VAL A 304 -4.92 -7.10 -20.35
C VAL A 304 -4.00 -6.59 -19.21
N ILE A 305 -3.22 -5.53 -19.43
CA ILE A 305 -2.11 -5.11 -18.55
C ILE A 305 -2.44 -3.81 -17.81
N HIS A 306 -2.39 -3.84 -16.47
CA HIS A 306 -2.66 -2.72 -15.59
C HIS A 306 -1.40 -2.20 -14.89
N VAL A 307 -1.17 -0.89 -14.95
CA VAL A 307 0.02 -0.24 -14.41
C VAL A 307 -0.40 0.79 -13.35
N THR A 308 -0.08 0.51 -12.09
CA THR A 308 -0.34 1.43 -10.99
C THR A 308 0.78 2.46 -10.89
N ILE A 309 0.53 3.67 -11.36
CA ILE A 309 1.47 4.79 -11.22
C ILE A 309 1.16 5.55 -9.94
N ASN A 310 1.87 5.26 -8.84
CA ASN A 310 1.71 6.03 -7.62
C ASN A 310 2.21 7.46 -7.82
N GLY A 311 1.29 8.44 -7.83
CA GLY A 311 1.64 9.86 -7.80
C GLY A 311 2.25 10.23 -6.45
N THR A 312 3.55 10.55 -6.42
CA THR A 312 4.17 11.15 -5.22
C THR A 312 3.86 12.63 -5.14
N ILE A 313 3.30 13.04 -4.00
CA ILE A 313 3.52 14.35 -3.41
C ILE A 313 4.93 14.38 -2.81
N LEU A 314 5.69 15.42 -3.16
CA LEU A 314 6.65 16.04 -2.23
C LEU A 314 5.96 17.26 -1.63
#